data_AF-A0A3R7TRR8-F1
#
_entry.id   AF-A0A3R7TRR8-F1
#
_cell.length_a   1.000
_cell.length_b   1.000
_cell.length_c   1.000
_cell.angle_alpha   90.00
_cell.angle_beta   90.00
_cell.angle_gamma   90.00
#
_symmetry.space_group_name_H-M   'P 1'
#
loop_
_entity.id
_entity.type
_entity.pdbx_description
1 polymer ?
#
loop_
_entity_poly.entity_id
_entity_poly.type
_entity_poly.pdbx_seq_one_letter_code
_entity_poly.pdbx_strand_id
1 'polypeptide(L)'
;MDEKTYTVEIADATGHSVVEMTKTDLIDQASKSQGNWIFVDNRMVATDQLENTDFDAAQHIRVVPALQAGKDSSDEPTYTVEIADPTGHSVVQMTKSEIVNQAKQQAGSWVFVDSCMVATDALADTDLSTAQHIRMVPALLAGQ
;
A
#
# COMPACT_ATOMS: atom_id res chain seq x y z
N MET A 1 12.92 -15.14 -37.02
CA MET A 1 13.28 -15.80 -35.75
C MET A 1 12.13 -15.50 -34.83
N ASP A 2 11.30 -16.50 -34.58
CA ASP A 2 10.10 -16.37 -33.76
C ASP A 2 10.55 -16.15 -32.32
N GLU A 3 10.35 -14.94 -31.81
CA GLU A 3 10.65 -14.60 -30.43
C GLU A 3 9.65 -15.35 -29.55
N LYS A 4 10.13 -16.17 -28.61
CA LYS A 4 9.25 -16.99 -27.76
C LYS A 4 8.37 -16.08 -26.90
N THR A 5 7.07 -16.22 -27.05
CA THR A 5 6.08 -15.53 -26.23
C THR A 5 5.79 -16.33 -24.97
N TYR A 6 5.46 -15.61 -23.91
CA TYR A 6 5.08 -16.19 -22.63
C TYR A 6 3.74 -15.61 -22.19
N THR A 7 2.93 -16.45 -21.54
CA THR A 7 1.68 -16.02 -20.93
C THR A 7 1.99 -15.36 -19.59
N VAL A 8 1.64 -14.08 -19.48
CA VAL A 8 1.91 -13.22 -18.33
C VAL A 8 0.58 -12.77 -17.75
N GLU A 9 0.39 -13.02 -16.46
CA GLU A 9 -0.75 -12.50 -15.71
C GLU A 9 -0.40 -11.16 -15.06
N ILE A 10 -1.04 -10.08 -15.51
CA ILE A 10 -0.89 -8.75 -14.94
C ILE A 10 -1.99 -8.55 -13.90
N ALA A 11 -1.63 -8.38 -12.63
CA ALA A 11 -2.61 -7.96 -11.63
C ALA A 11 -3.04 -6.51 -11.90
N ASP A 12 -4.34 -6.24 -11.86
CA ASP A 12 -4.92 -4.91 -12.06
C ASP A 12 -6.01 -4.66 -11.00
N ALA A 13 -6.47 -3.42 -10.83
CA ALA A 13 -7.56 -3.07 -9.94
C ALA A 13 -8.84 -3.92 -10.13
N THR A 14 -9.03 -4.49 -11.32
CA THR A 14 -10.14 -5.39 -11.66
C THR A 14 -9.95 -6.85 -11.24
N GLY A 15 -8.76 -7.25 -10.79
CA GLY A 15 -8.44 -8.61 -10.33
C GLY A 15 -7.15 -9.16 -10.95
N HIS A 16 -7.18 -9.43 -12.26
CA HIS A 16 -6.00 -9.77 -13.08
C HIS A 16 -6.40 -9.83 -14.57
N SER A 17 -5.43 -9.56 -15.45
CA SER A 17 -5.53 -9.70 -16.90
C SER A 17 -4.43 -10.63 -17.39
N VAL A 18 -4.74 -11.51 -18.33
CA VAL A 18 -3.75 -12.44 -18.92
C VAL A 18 -3.41 -11.97 -20.32
N VAL A 19 -2.12 -11.80 -20.59
CA VAL A 19 -1.60 -11.32 -21.88
C VAL A 19 -0.43 -12.17 -22.33
N GLU A 20 -0.20 -12.27 -23.63
CA GLU A 20 0.98 -12.93 -24.20
C GLU A 20 1.97 -11.87 -24.67
N MET A 21 3.22 -11.97 -24.20
CA MET A 21 4.27 -11.01 -24.54
C MET A 21 5.64 -11.68 -24.57
N THR A 22 6.62 -11.01 -25.16
CA THR A 22 8.00 -11.51 -25.18
C THR A 22 8.72 -11.13 -23.88
N LYS A 23 9.85 -11.79 -23.61
CA LYS A 23 10.70 -11.48 -22.45
C LYS A 23 11.12 -10.01 -22.41
N THR A 24 11.41 -9.42 -23.56
CA THR A 24 11.79 -8.01 -23.69
C THR A 24 10.63 -7.10 -23.30
N ASP A 25 9.42 -7.41 -23.79
CA ASP A 25 8.20 -6.64 -23.50
C ASP A 25 7.83 -6.74 -22.01
N LEU A 26 8.01 -7.91 -21.38
CA LEU A 26 7.86 -8.09 -19.93
C LEU A 26 8.82 -7.19 -19.13
N ILE A 27 10.10 -7.12 -19.52
CA ILE A 27 11.10 -6.29 -18.84
C ILE A 27 10.76 -4.80 -19.01
N ASP A 28 10.35 -4.40 -20.21
CA ASP A 28 9.90 -3.03 -20.48
C ASP A 28 8.64 -2.68 -19.67
N GLN A 29 7.68 -3.59 -19.58
CA GLN A 29 6.49 -3.42 -18.74
C GLN A 29 6.81 -3.36 -17.24
N ALA A 30 7.73 -4.21 -16.76
CA ALA A 30 8.23 -4.16 -15.39
C ALA A 30 8.93 -2.82 -15.08
N SER A 31 9.55 -2.21 -16.09
CA SER A 31 10.25 -0.93 -15.97
C SER A 31 9.32 0.28 -16.09
N LYS A 32 8.21 0.18 -16.83
CA LYS A 32 7.22 1.25 -17.07
C LYS A 32 6.48 1.69 -15.81
N SER A 33 6.31 0.80 -14.84
CA SER A 33 5.66 1.11 -13.58
C SER A 33 6.65 0.87 -12.44
N GLN A 34 7.17 1.97 -11.88
CA GLN A 34 8.11 1.92 -10.75
C GLN A 34 7.51 1.08 -9.61
N GLY A 35 8.13 -0.07 -9.33
CA GLY A 35 7.77 -0.95 -8.21
C GLY A 35 7.01 -2.22 -8.58
N ASN A 36 6.83 -2.54 -9.87
CA ASN A 36 6.21 -3.82 -10.24
C ASN A 36 7.02 -5.03 -9.74
N TRP A 37 6.33 -5.99 -9.14
CA TRP A 37 6.89 -7.26 -8.72
C TRP A 37 6.59 -8.33 -9.77
N ILE A 38 7.65 -8.95 -10.27
CA ILE A 38 7.55 -10.01 -11.26
C ILE A 38 7.70 -11.33 -10.53
N PHE A 39 6.74 -12.22 -10.70
CA PHE A 39 6.74 -13.56 -10.16
C PHE A 39 6.90 -14.55 -11.29
N VAL A 40 7.86 -15.46 -11.16
CA VAL A 40 8.12 -16.54 -12.09
C VAL A 40 8.04 -17.83 -11.28
N ASP A 41 7.12 -18.73 -11.63
CA ASP A 41 6.86 -19.97 -10.89
C ASP A 41 6.59 -19.71 -9.39
N ASN A 42 5.78 -18.69 -9.10
CA ASN A 42 5.45 -18.26 -7.74
C ASN A 42 6.67 -17.79 -6.91
N ARG A 43 7.81 -17.48 -7.55
CA ARG A 43 8.98 -16.84 -6.94
C ARG A 43 9.15 -15.42 -7.46
N MET A 44 9.37 -14.48 -6.55
CA MET A 44 9.64 -13.09 -6.93
C MET A 44 11.03 -12.97 -7.56
N VAL A 45 11.10 -12.33 -8.71
CA VAL A 45 12.31 -12.07 -9.50
C VAL A 45 12.43 -10.57 -9.71
N ALA A 46 13.58 -10.00 -9.34
CA ALA A 46 13.87 -8.58 -9.57
C ALA A 46 14.06 -8.31 -11.06
N THR A 47 13.74 -7.09 -11.51
CA THR A 47 13.84 -6.70 -12.92
C THR A 47 15.25 -6.93 -13.49
N ASP A 48 16.30 -6.59 -12.73
CA ASP A 48 17.71 -6.83 -13.09
C ASP A 48 18.09 -8.33 -13.20
N GLN A 49 17.29 -9.21 -12.61
CA GLN A 49 17.48 -10.66 -12.66
C GLN A 49 16.64 -11.32 -13.76
N LEU A 50 15.63 -10.64 -14.33
CA LEU A 50 14.78 -11.20 -15.38
C LEU A 50 15.58 -11.55 -16.63
N GLU A 51 16.57 -10.73 -17.01
CA GLU A 51 17.42 -11.02 -18.16
C GLU A 51 18.18 -12.35 -18.01
N ASN A 52 18.60 -12.69 -16.80
CA ASN A 52 19.29 -13.94 -16.50
C ASN A 52 18.35 -15.08 -16.09
N THR A 53 17.04 -14.82 -15.99
CA THR A 53 16.06 -15.83 -15.61
C THR A 53 15.66 -16.67 -16.82
N ASP A 54 15.70 -17.99 -16.63
CA ASP A 54 15.23 -18.98 -17.59
C ASP A 54 13.71 -19.10 -17.52
N PHE A 55 13.03 -18.50 -18.50
CA PHE A 55 11.57 -18.59 -18.64
C PHE A 55 11.13 -19.88 -19.33
N ASP A 56 12.05 -20.66 -19.90
CA ASP A 56 11.71 -21.91 -20.60
C ASP A 56 11.12 -22.95 -19.64
N ALA A 57 11.58 -22.94 -18.38
CA ALA A 57 11.04 -23.77 -17.31
C ALA A 57 9.86 -23.11 -16.56
N ALA A 58 9.56 -21.85 -16.83
CA ALA A 58 8.52 -21.12 -16.11
C ALA A 58 7.13 -21.51 -16.65
N GLN A 59 6.30 -22.12 -15.80
CA GLN A 59 4.91 -22.43 -16.15
C GLN A 59 3.97 -21.25 -15.93
N HIS A 60 4.31 -20.37 -14.99
CA HIS A 60 3.47 -19.26 -14.57
C HIS A 60 4.31 -18.01 -14.39
N ILE A 61 3.98 -16.95 -15.12
CA ILE A 61 4.60 -15.63 -14.96
C ILE A 61 3.49 -14.67 -14.58
N ARG A 62 3.71 -13.90 -13.52
CA ARG A 62 2.75 -12.92 -13.03
C ARG A 62 3.47 -11.61 -12.77
N VAL A 63 2.99 -10.54 -13.39
CA VAL A 63 3.38 -9.17 -13.07
C VAL A 63 2.34 -8.66 -12.10
N VAL A 64 2.73 -8.53 -10.84
CA VAL A 64 1.95 -7.76 -9.90
C VAL A 64 2.47 -6.34 -10.05
N PRO A 65 1.62 -5.32 -10.27
CA PRO A 65 2.06 -3.95 -10.08
C PRO A 65 2.66 -3.83 -8.68
N ALA A 66 3.32 -2.72 -8.34
CA ALA A 66 3.35 -2.34 -6.94
C ALA A 66 1.88 -2.22 -6.52
N LEU A 67 1.29 -3.33 -6.07
CA LEU A 67 0.05 -3.30 -5.36
C LEU A 67 0.40 -2.34 -4.25
N GLN A 68 -0.39 -1.28 -4.14
CA GLN A 68 -0.44 -0.49 -2.92
C GLN A 68 -0.99 -1.43 -1.83
N ALA A 69 -0.25 -2.50 -1.53
CA ALA A 69 -0.47 -3.50 -0.51
C ALA A 69 -0.16 -2.78 0.79
N GLY A 70 -1.11 -1.93 1.18
CA GLY A 70 -0.95 -1.01 2.28
C GLY A 70 0.06 0.09 1.99
N LYS A 71 -0.09 1.22 2.64
CA LYS A 71 1.05 2.09 2.95
C LYS A 71 1.84 1.47 4.10
N ASP A 72 2.13 0.18 4.01
CA ASP A 72 2.63 -0.65 5.09
C ASP A 72 3.90 -1.37 4.62
N SER A 73 4.81 -0.58 4.06
CA SER A 73 6.22 -0.93 3.95
C SER A 73 7.11 0.23 4.39
N SER A 74 6.57 1.08 5.29
CA SER A 74 7.43 1.56 6.36
C SER A 74 7.50 0.42 7.37
N ASP A 75 8.68 0.12 7.88
CA ASP A 75 8.93 -0.67 9.09
C ASP A 75 8.34 0.02 10.35
N GLU A 76 7.20 0.69 10.19
CA GLU A 76 6.51 1.46 11.21
C GLU A 76 5.29 0.65 11.65
N PRO A 77 5.09 0.44 12.95
CA PRO A 77 3.89 -0.21 13.46
C PRO A 77 2.64 0.50 12.96
N THR A 78 1.67 -0.29 12.50
CA THR A 78 0.37 0.19 12.08
C THR A 78 -0.57 0.19 13.26
N TYR A 79 -1.42 1.21 13.32
CA TYR A 79 -2.40 1.36 14.38
C TYR A 79 -3.80 1.40 13.79
N THR A 80 -4.73 0.76 14.47
CA THR A 80 -6.15 0.88 14.16
C THR A 80 -6.66 2.22 14.66
N VAL A 81 -7.12 3.05 13.72
CA VAL A 81 -7.62 4.39 13.99
C VAL A 81 -9.09 4.48 13.61
N GLU A 82 -9.90 4.87 14.57
CA GLU A 82 -11.31 5.17 14.35
C GLU A 82 -11.49 6.65 14.01
N ILE A 83 -11.87 6.96 12.78
CA ILE A 83 -12.13 8.33 12.34
C ILE A 83 -13.62 8.60 12.51
N ALA A 84 -13.99 9.60 13.32
CA ALA A 84 -15.38 10.03 13.39
C ALA A 84 -15.80 10.70 12.08
N ASP A 85 -16.90 10.24 11.52
CA ASP A 85 -17.45 10.69 10.25
C ASP A 85 -18.98 10.81 10.38
N PRO A 86 -19.70 11.43 9.43
CA PRO A 86 -21.14 11.68 9.59
C PRO A 86 -21.99 10.41 9.69
N THR A 87 -21.46 9.24 9.33
CA THR A 87 -22.11 7.93 9.54
C THR A 87 -21.92 7.37 10.96
N GLY A 88 -21.05 7.99 11.76
CA GLY A 88 -20.74 7.64 13.14
C GLY A 88 -19.23 7.53 13.36
N HIS A 89 -18.60 6.55 12.72
CA HIS A 89 -17.15 6.37 12.68
C HIS A 89 -16.74 5.33 11.63
N SER A 90 -15.56 5.52 11.06
CA SER A 90 -14.90 4.64 10.10
C SER A 90 -13.61 4.12 10.70
N VAL A 91 -13.37 2.81 10.61
CA VAL A 91 -12.15 2.19 11.15
C VAL A 91 -11.16 1.99 10.02
N VAL A 92 -9.95 2.54 10.16
CA VAL A 92 -8.86 2.41 9.19
C VAL A 92 -7.56 2.00 9.88
N GLN A 93 -6.63 1.37 9.16
CA GLN A 93 -5.28 1.13 9.65
C GLN A 93 -4.31 2.13 9.04
N MET A 94 -3.48 2.76 9.87
CA MET A 94 -2.55 3.81 9.46
C MET A 94 -1.27 3.76 10.31
N THR A 95 -0.15 4.19 9.73
CA THR A 95 1.11 4.39 10.48
C THR A 95 1.06 5.67 11.31
N LYS A 96 1.91 5.80 12.35
CA LYS A 96 1.99 7.04 13.16
C LYS A 96 2.12 8.30 12.29
N SER A 97 2.98 8.24 11.27
CA SER A 97 3.22 9.32 10.31
C SER A 97 1.96 9.69 9.50
N GLU A 98 1.18 8.70 9.08
CA GLU A 98 -0.11 8.90 8.41
C GLU A 98 -1.13 9.56 9.33
N ILE A 99 -1.23 9.12 10.60
CA ILE A 99 -2.16 9.69 11.59
C ILE A 99 -1.86 11.17 11.82
N VAL A 100 -0.58 11.51 12.01
CA VAL A 100 -0.14 12.90 12.19
C VAL A 100 -0.46 13.75 10.96
N ASN A 101 -0.18 13.24 9.76
CA ASN A 101 -0.49 13.95 8.52
C ASN A 101 -1.99 14.16 8.35
N GLN A 102 -2.80 13.15 8.62
CA GLN A 102 -4.25 13.27 8.51
C GLN A 102 -4.83 14.25 9.52
N ALA A 103 -4.36 14.19 10.77
CA ALA A 103 -4.77 15.12 11.81
C ALA A 103 -4.35 16.57 11.50
N LYS A 104 -3.23 16.77 10.79
CA LYS A 104 -2.78 18.07 10.27
C LYS A 104 -3.60 18.55 9.08
N GLN A 105 -3.97 17.66 8.16
CA GLN A 105 -4.80 17.99 7.00
C GLN A 105 -6.19 18.48 7.41
N GLN A 106 -6.75 17.89 8.47
CA GLN A 106 -8.02 18.28 9.04
C GLN A 106 -7.79 19.28 10.19
N ALA A 107 -7.60 20.56 9.85
CA ALA A 107 -7.33 21.63 10.80
C ALA A 107 -8.35 21.62 11.97
N GLY A 108 -7.85 21.45 13.20
CA GLY A 108 -8.68 21.39 14.41
C GLY A 108 -9.13 19.97 14.82
N SER A 109 -8.61 18.92 14.20
CA SER A 109 -8.91 17.54 14.61
C SER A 109 -8.35 17.21 15.98
N TRP A 110 -9.11 16.43 16.75
CA TRP A 110 -8.68 15.87 18.02
C TRP A 110 -8.32 14.40 17.84
N VAL A 111 -7.15 13.99 18.33
CA VAL A 111 -6.75 12.58 18.35
C VAL A 111 -6.84 12.10 19.78
N PHE A 112 -7.52 10.99 20.00
CA PHE A 112 -7.67 10.32 21.28
C PHE A 112 -6.84 9.05 21.24
N VAL A 113 -5.99 8.86 22.24
CA VAL A 113 -5.16 7.67 22.42
C VAL A 113 -5.51 7.09 23.78
N ASP A 114 -6.04 5.86 23.81
CA ASP A 114 -6.52 5.19 25.02
C ASP A 114 -7.53 6.05 25.83
N SER A 115 -8.46 6.71 25.12
CA SER A 115 -9.42 7.69 25.69
C SER A 115 -8.81 9.00 26.21
N CYS A 116 -7.50 9.21 26.10
CA CYS A 116 -6.84 10.47 26.44
C CYS A 116 -6.70 11.35 25.19
N MET A 117 -7.10 12.63 25.28
CA MET A 117 -6.97 13.57 24.16
C MET A 117 -5.51 14.02 24.01
N VAL A 118 -4.97 13.86 22.81
CA VAL A 118 -3.62 14.25 22.40
C VAL A 118 -3.72 15.31 21.31
N ALA A 119 -3.04 16.44 21.53
CA ALA A 119 -2.96 17.51 20.52
C ALA A 119 -2.19 17.02 19.29
N THR A 120 -2.59 17.46 18.10
CA THR A 120 -1.97 17.05 16.84
C THR A 120 -0.48 17.43 16.75
N ASP A 121 -0.08 18.55 17.33
CA ASP A 121 1.33 18.95 17.47
C ASP A 121 2.12 18.05 18.42
N ALA A 122 1.48 17.55 19.49
CA ALA A 122 2.11 16.64 20.45
C ALA A 122 2.08 15.17 19.98
N LEU A 123 1.21 14.83 19.04
CA LEU A 123 1.03 13.47 18.53
C LEU A 123 2.30 12.93 17.85
N ALA A 124 3.08 13.79 17.21
CA ALA A 124 4.36 13.41 16.61
C ALA A 124 5.38 12.96 17.67
N ASP A 125 5.36 13.57 18.86
CA ASP A 125 6.23 13.23 20.00
C ASP A 125 5.65 12.10 20.86
N THR A 126 4.33 11.91 20.82
CA THR A 126 3.63 10.89 21.60
C THR A 126 4.03 9.48 21.18
N ASP A 127 4.40 8.64 22.13
CA ASP A 127 4.62 7.22 21.88
C ASP A 127 3.27 6.50 21.70
N LEU A 128 3.02 6.03 20.48
CA LEU A 128 1.81 5.27 20.15
C LEU A 128 2.02 3.76 20.31
N SER A 129 3.24 3.30 20.59
CA SER A 129 3.61 1.89 20.63
C SER A 129 2.81 1.09 21.66
N THR A 130 2.33 1.78 22.70
CA THR A 130 1.48 1.21 23.77
C THR A 130 -0.02 1.47 23.58
N ALA A 131 -0.40 2.21 22.54
CA ALA A 131 -1.78 2.57 22.28
C ALA A 131 -2.58 1.34 21.83
N GLN A 132 -3.60 0.97 22.61
CA GLN A 132 -4.54 -0.10 22.23
C GLN A 132 -5.69 0.43 21.39
N HIS A 133 -6.03 1.71 21.56
CA HIS A 133 -7.18 2.33 20.92
C HIS A 133 -6.84 3.75 20.51
N ILE A 134 -6.97 4.04 19.21
CA ILE A 134 -6.77 5.38 18.68
C ILE A 134 -8.04 5.82 17.97
N ARG A 135 -8.54 7.00 18.33
CA ARG A 135 -9.73 7.59 17.72
C ARG A 135 -9.44 9.01 17.28
N MET A 136 -9.60 9.29 16.01
CA MET A 136 -9.51 10.62 15.43
C MET A 136 -10.91 11.22 15.30
N VAL A 137 -11.10 12.41 15.83
CA VAL A 137 -12.33 13.17 15.68
C VAL A 137 -11.99 14.44 14.90
N PRO A 138 -12.38 14.56 13.63
CA PRO A 138 -12.26 15.83 12.92
C PRO A 138 -12.95 16.92 13.72
N ALA A 139 -12.51 18.17 13.55
CA ALA A 139 -13.26 19.30 14.06
C ALA A 139 -14.68 19.20 13.51
N LEU A 140 -15.65 18.82 14.35
CA LEU A 140 -17.05 18.93 14.00
C LEU A 140 -17.26 20.41 13.70
N LEU A 141 -17.53 20.74 12.44
CA LEU A 141 -18.13 22.00 12.06
C LEU A 141 -19.46 22.08 12.81
N ALA A 142 -19.38 22.55 14.06
CA ALA A 142 -20.53 22.73 14.91
C ALA A 142 -21.39 23.84 14.30
N GLY A 143 -22.43 23.42 13.60
CA GLY A 143 -23.55 24.26 13.21
C GLY A 143 -23.36 25.03 11.90
N GLN A 144 -24.19 24.70 10.93
CA GLN A 144 -24.90 25.72 10.18
C GLN A 144 -26.40 25.48 10.36
#